data_AF-A0AAE3NUF4-F1
#
_entry.id   AF-A0AAE3NUF4-F1
#
_cell.length_a   1.000
_cell.length_b   1.000
_cell.length_c   1.000
_cell.angle_alpha   90.00
_cell.angle_beta   90.00
_cell.angle_gamma   90.00
#
_symmetry.space_group_name_H-M   'P 1'
#
loop_
_entity.id
_entity.type
_entity.pdbx_description
1 polymer ?
#
loop_
_entity_poly.entity_id
_entity_poly.type
_entity_poly.pdbx_seq_one_letter_code
_entity_poly.pdbx_strand_id
1 'polypeptide(L)'
;MRQGTELCLRNYRTPDRIAPELEAAGYTLTPGMDHGSFDVAAPGLWGVVVPADAYCTFQSEDVPLAAAQAMGEALADTLFPGQVQPGHPERGMASPCNGISIFAPQRLIWVHYAQAGNSGECVHDGTSAIIVNM
;
A
#
# COMPACT_ATOMS: atom_id res chain seq x y z
N MET A 1 8.44 4.38 -2.59
CA MET A 1 7.22 3.84 -1.92
C MET A 1 6.15 4.91 -1.75
N ARG A 2 6.43 6.04 -1.07
CA ARG A 2 5.47 7.12 -0.81
C ARG A 2 4.55 7.48 -1.99
N GLN A 3 5.12 7.85 -3.15
CA GLN A 3 4.31 8.28 -4.30
C GLN A 3 3.42 7.16 -4.84
N GLY A 4 3.92 5.93 -4.94
CA GLY A 4 3.11 4.78 -5.34
C GLY A 4 1.94 4.55 -4.39
N THR A 5 2.19 4.56 -3.08
CA THR A 5 1.15 4.46 -2.05
C THR A 5 0.13 5.61 -2.16
N GLU A 6 0.60 6.84 -2.36
CA GLU A 6 -0.26 8.01 -2.53
C GLU A 6 -1.18 7.87 -3.76
N LEU A 7 -0.67 7.39 -4.89
CA LEU A 7 -1.46 7.16 -6.10
C LEU A 7 -2.54 6.09 -5.88
N CYS A 8 -2.22 5.00 -5.17
CA CYS A 8 -3.22 4.01 -4.79
C CYS A 8 -4.32 4.60 -3.91
N LEU A 9 -3.93 5.33 -2.86
CA LEU A 9 -4.87 5.95 -1.93
C LEU A 9 -5.74 7.03 -2.60
N ARG A 10 -5.20 7.82 -3.53
CA ARG A 10 -5.98 8.83 -4.28
C ARG A 10 -6.99 8.21 -5.24
N ASN A 11 -6.66 7.05 -5.81
CA ASN A 11 -7.51 6.34 -6.77
C ASN A 11 -8.41 5.28 -6.14
N TYR A 12 -8.61 5.32 -4.82
CA TYR A 12 -9.37 4.32 -4.09
C TYR A 12 -10.82 4.13 -4.57
N ARG A 13 -11.44 5.16 -5.18
CA ARG A 13 -12.79 5.10 -5.78
C ARG A 13 -12.80 4.55 -7.21
N THR A 14 -11.67 4.59 -7.89
CA THR A 14 -11.52 4.20 -9.30
C THR A 14 -10.23 3.39 -9.47
N PRO A 15 -10.14 2.17 -8.92
CA PRO A 15 -8.89 1.40 -8.92
C PRO A 15 -8.29 1.16 -10.31
N ASP A 16 -9.11 1.10 -11.37
CA ASP A 16 -8.66 0.97 -12.76
C ASP A 16 -7.75 2.12 -13.22
N ARG A 17 -7.73 3.24 -12.49
CA ARG A 17 -6.84 4.40 -12.73
C ARG A 17 -5.45 4.23 -12.11
N ILE A 18 -5.26 3.28 -11.20
CA ILE A 18 -3.99 3.11 -10.47
C ILE A 18 -2.86 2.79 -11.43
N ALA A 19 -3.03 1.77 -12.27
CA ALA A 19 -2.00 1.34 -13.23
C ALA A 19 -1.59 2.48 -14.19
N PRO A 20 -2.50 3.13 -14.94
CA PRO A 20 -2.11 4.20 -15.85
C PRO A 20 -1.52 5.43 -15.15
N GLU A 21 -1.89 5.72 -13.90
CA GLU A 21 -1.30 6.82 -13.14
C GLU A 21 0.10 6.49 -12.59
N LEU A 22 0.36 5.23 -12.24
CA LEU A 22 1.71 4.76 -11.93
C LEU A 22 2.61 4.83 -13.17
N GLU A 23 2.15 4.36 -14.33
CA GLU A 23 2.91 4.50 -15.59
C GLU A 23 3.21 5.97 -15.90
N ALA A 24 2.22 6.86 -15.78
CA ALA A 24 2.40 8.29 -15.98
C ALA A 24 3.37 8.94 -14.97
N ALA A 25 3.49 8.37 -13.77
CA ALA A 25 4.45 8.77 -12.75
C ALA A 25 5.87 8.18 -12.96
N GLY A 26 6.07 7.38 -14.02
CA GLY A 26 7.37 6.83 -14.40
C GLY A 26 7.67 5.44 -13.83
N TYR A 27 6.68 4.75 -13.27
CA TYR A 27 6.82 3.35 -12.87
C TYR A 27 6.77 2.45 -14.12
N THR A 28 7.56 1.38 -14.11
CA THR A 28 7.43 0.32 -15.10
C THR A 28 6.37 -0.66 -14.63
N LEU A 29 5.37 -0.92 -15.47
CA LEU A 29 4.35 -1.93 -15.22
C LEU A 29 4.47 -3.06 -16.22
N THR A 30 4.45 -4.29 -15.74
CA THR A 30 4.38 -5.50 -16.57
C THR A 30 3.20 -6.35 -16.12
N PRO A 31 2.55 -7.11 -17.03
CA PRO A 31 1.54 -8.08 -16.61
C PRO A 31 2.09 -9.01 -15.54
N GLY A 32 1.39 -9.13 -14.42
CA GLY A 32 1.76 -10.04 -13.33
C GLY A 32 1.32 -11.48 -13.61
N MET A 33 1.55 -12.36 -12.62
CA MET A 33 1.20 -13.78 -12.75
C MET A 33 -0.31 -14.02 -12.81
N ASP A 34 -1.08 -13.22 -12.07
CA ASP A 34 -2.54 -13.33 -12.02
C ASP A 34 -3.20 -12.41 -13.05
N HIS A 35 -4.31 -12.87 -13.63
CA HIS A 35 -5.02 -12.10 -14.64
C HIS A 35 -5.53 -10.77 -14.06
N GLY A 36 -5.12 -9.64 -14.67
CA GLY A 36 -5.48 -8.31 -14.21
C GLY A 36 -4.60 -7.76 -13.09
N SER A 37 -3.55 -8.49 -12.70
CA SER A 37 -2.47 -7.98 -11.85
C SER A 37 -1.36 -7.36 -12.68
N PHE A 38 -0.65 -6.39 -12.10
CA PHE A 38 0.52 -5.77 -12.69
C PHE A 38 1.66 -5.78 -11.68
N ASP A 39 2.80 -6.32 -12.09
CA ASP A 39 4.05 -6.12 -11.38
C ASP A 39 4.52 -4.68 -11.63
N VAL A 40 4.92 -4.01 -10.56
CA VAL A 40 5.36 -2.61 -10.58
C VAL A 40 6.82 -2.54 -10.20
N ALA A 41 7.62 -1.77 -10.94
CA ALA A 41 9.03 -1.55 -10.65
C ALA A 41 9.44 -0.08 -10.81
N ALA A 42 10.35 0.36 -9.94
CA ALA A 42 11.08 1.62 -9.99
C ALA A 42 12.46 1.44 -9.31
N PRO A 43 13.43 2.36 -9.43
CA PRO A 43 14.70 2.23 -8.72
C PRO A 43 14.50 2.02 -7.20
N GLY A 44 15.04 0.91 -6.67
CA GLY A 44 14.94 0.54 -5.24
C GLY A 44 13.55 0.11 -4.77
N LEU A 45 12.62 -0.17 -5.69
CA LEU A 45 11.23 -0.49 -5.38
C LEU A 45 10.63 -1.48 -6.37
N TRP A 46 9.87 -2.43 -5.83
CA TRP A 46 9.02 -3.31 -6.62
C TRP A 46 7.68 -3.52 -5.90
N GLY A 47 6.72 -4.13 -6.57
CA GLY A 47 5.38 -4.26 -6.00
C GLY A 47 4.42 -4.93 -6.96
N VAL A 48 3.17 -4.97 -6.54
CA VAL A 48 2.06 -5.51 -7.33
C VAL A 48 0.86 -4.58 -7.13
N VAL A 49 0.14 -4.31 -8.21
CA VAL A 49 -1.20 -3.70 -8.13
C VAL A 49 -2.20 -4.63 -8.80
N VAL A 50 -3.36 -4.79 -8.15
CA VAL A 50 -4.47 -5.58 -8.65
C VAL A 50 -5.71 -4.69 -8.60
N PRO A 51 -6.01 -3.93 -9.68
CA PRO A 51 -7.15 -3.02 -9.72
C PRO A 51 -8.49 -3.69 -9.41
N ALA A 52 -8.69 -4.92 -9.90
CA ALA A 52 -9.91 -5.70 -9.69
C ALA A 52 -10.18 -5.96 -8.19
N ASP A 53 -9.11 -6.16 -7.41
CA ASP A 53 -9.17 -6.41 -5.96
C ASP A 53 -8.92 -5.12 -5.15
N ALA A 54 -8.79 -3.98 -5.84
CA ALA A 54 -8.43 -2.69 -5.25
C ALA A 54 -7.23 -2.79 -4.29
N TYR A 55 -6.22 -3.53 -4.73
CA TYR A 55 -5.05 -3.89 -3.95
C TYR A 55 -3.78 -3.25 -4.51
N CYS A 56 -2.93 -2.76 -3.61
CA CYS A 56 -1.57 -2.34 -3.94
C CYS A 56 -0.58 -2.83 -2.90
N THR A 57 0.60 -3.26 -3.34
CA THR A 57 1.77 -3.47 -2.49
C THR A 57 2.99 -2.82 -3.10
N PHE A 58 3.76 -2.10 -2.29
CA PHE A 58 5.04 -1.50 -2.68
C PHE A 58 6.09 -1.87 -1.65
N GLN A 59 7.18 -2.43 -2.13
CA GLN A 59 8.24 -3.05 -1.34
C GLN A 59 9.58 -2.38 -1.63
N SER A 60 10.49 -2.42 -0.67
CA SER A 60 11.84 -1.88 -0.81
C SER A 60 12.82 -2.60 0.13
N GLU A 61 14.03 -2.88 -0.35
CA GLU A 61 15.14 -3.37 0.49
C GLU A 61 15.87 -2.22 1.20
N ASP A 62 15.64 -0.98 0.76
CA ASP A 62 16.36 0.21 1.22
C ASP A 62 15.55 1.06 2.22
N VAL A 63 14.29 0.72 2.44
CA VAL A 63 13.41 1.46 3.36
C VAL A 63 13.07 0.58 4.57
N PRO A 64 13.49 0.98 5.79
CA PRO A 64 13.12 0.26 7.01
C PRO A 64 11.63 0.34 7.31
N LEU A 65 11.10 -0.73 7.93
CA LEU A 65 9.69 -0.84 8.35
C LEU A 65 9.15 0.38 9.11
N ALA A 66 9.91 0.93 10.06
CA ALA A 66 9.48 2.11 10.83
C ALA A 66 9.30 3.37 9.95
N ALA A 67 10.13 3.51 8.91
CA ALA A 67 9.99 4.61 7.95
C ALA A 67 8.78 4.40 7.04
N ALA A 68 8.50 3.15 6.64
CA ALA A 68 7.30 2.79 5.89
C ALA A 68 6.02 3.10 6.67
N GLN A 69 5.99 2.76 7.97
CA GLN A 69 4.90 3.06 8.89
C GLN A 69 4.64 4.57 9.00
N ALA A 70 5.67 5.35 9.31
CA ALA A 70 5.56 6.80 9.41
C ALA A 70 5.10 7.45 8.09
N MET A 71 5.54 6.92 6.94
CA MET A 71 5.07 7.39 5.63
C MET A 71 3.60 7.09 5.38
N GLY A 72 3.13 5.88 5.68
CA GLY A 72 1.74 5.49 5.48
C GLY A 72 0.79 6.28 6.39
N GLU A 73 1.15 6.47 7.65
CA GLU A 73 0.41 7.32 8.61
C GLU A 73 0.32 8.76 8.12
N ALA A 74 1.45 9.38 7.77
CA ALA A 74 1.48 10.76 7.29
C ALA A 74 0.66 10.95 6.00
N LEU A 75 0.70 9.98 5.08
CA LEU A 75 -0.11 10.02 3.86
C LEU A 75 -1.60 9.91 4.17
N ALA A 76 -1.99 8.96 5.02
CA ALA A 76 -3.40 8.75 5.37
C ALA A 76 -3.99 9.97 6.07
N ASP A 77 -3.29 10.56 7.04
CA ASP A 77 -3.74 11.77 7.73
C ASP A 77 -3.85 12.98 6.79
N THR A 78 -2.96 13.06 5.79
CA THR A 78 -2.99 14.13 4.79
C THR A 78 -4.17 13.97 3.83
N LEU A 79 -4.44 12.74 3.37
CA LEU A 79 -5.46 12.47 2.34
C LEU A 79 -6.87 12.30 2.93
N PHE A 80 -6.97 11.83 4.18
CA PHE A 80 -8.21 11.46 4.84
C PHE A 80 -8.27 12.03 6.27
N PRO A 81 -8.19 13.36 6.43
CA PRO A 81 -8.12 13.99 7.74
C PRO A 81 -9.35 13.63 8.60
N GLY A 82 -9.09 13.12 9.81
CA GLY A 82 -10.13 12.72 10.77
C GLY A 82 -10.83 11.39 10.47
N GLN A 83 -10.36 10.64 9.46
CA GLN A 83 -10.94 9.34 9.07
C GLN A 83 -10.01 8.15 9.36
N VAL A 84 -8.83 8.40 9.91
CA VAL A 84 -7.81 7.39 10.21
C VAL A 84 -8.01 6.84 11.63
N GLN A 85 -7.95 5.52 11.77
CA GLN A 85 -7.90 4.82 13.06
C GLN A 85 -6.74 3.83 13.07
N PRO A 86 -6.07 3.64 14.22
CA PRO A 86 -5.03 2.64 14.33
C PRO A 86 -5.63 1.23 14.24
N GLY A 87 -4.92 0.34 13.54
CA GLY A 87 -5.19 -1.08 13.52
C GLY A 87 -5.99 -1.60 12.32
N HIS A 88 -6.31 -2.90 12.41
CA HIS A 88 -7.11 -3.63 11.43
C HIS A 88 -8.58 -3.15 11.42
N PRO A 89 -9.26 -3.12 10.26
CA PRO A 89 -10.65 -2.67 10.15
C PRO A 89 -11.64 -3.52 10.96
N GLU A 90 -11.38 -4.83 11.06
CA GLU A 90 -12.16 -5.73 11.89
C GLU A 90 -11.69 -5.73 13.35
N ARG A 91 -12.62 -5.47 14.27
CA ARG A 91 -12.34 -5.44 15.71
C ARG A 91 -11.89 -6.81 16.21
N GLY A 92 -10.78 -6.85 16.95
CA GLY A 92 -10.27 -8.06 17.60
C GLY A 92 -9.21 -8.82 16.79
N MET A 93 -8.95 -8.43 15.55
CA MET A 93 -7.81 -8.93 14.78
C MET A 93 -6.57 -8.11 15.10
N ALA A 94 -5.68 -8.70 15.91
CA ALA A 94 -4.37 -8.13 16.22
C ALA A 94 -3.28 -8.83 15.40
N SER A 95 -2.72 -8.13 14.41
CA SER A 95 -1.44 -8.49 13.81
C SER A 95 -0.33 -7.59 14.40
N PRO A 96 0.89 -8.11 14.62
CA PRO A 96 2.04 -7.29 15.01
C PRO A 96 2.35 -6.17 14.00
N CYS A 97 1.88 -6.29 12.74
CA CYS A 97 1.97 -5.26 11.72
C CYS A 97 0.65 -4.53 11.44
N ASN A 98 -0.24 -4.49 12.42
CA ASN A 98 -1.48 -3.75 12.32
C ASN A 98 -1.16 -2.28 11.99
N GLY A 99 -1.40 -1.88 10.75
CA GLY A 99 -1.20 -0.51 10.31
C GLY A 99 -2.38 0.37 10.71
N ILE A 100 -3.03 0.96 9.73
CA ILE A 100 -4.12 1.92 9.92
C ILE A 100 -5.32 1.57 9.06
N SER A 101 -6.50 1.82 9.60
CA SER A 101 -7.77 1.77 8.89
C SER A 101 -8.20 3.19 8.55
N ILE A 102 -8.69 3.39 7.33
CA ILE A 102 -9.19 4.67 6.83
C ILE A 102 -10.65 4.48 6.44
N PHE A 103 -11.53 5.17 7.15
CA PHE A 103 -12.97 5.18 6.90
C PHE A 103 -13.33 6.19 5.82
N ALA A 104 -12.80 5.96 4.62
CA ALA A 104 -12.99 6.84 3.48
C ALA A 104 -14.45 6.80 2.97
N PRO A 105 -14.95 7.86 2.30
CA PRO A 105 -16.26 7.80 1.68
C PRO A 105 -16.34 6.66 0.67
N GLN A 106 -17.37 5.81 0.79
CA GLN A 106 -17.71 4.67 -0.08
C GLN A 106 -16.86 3.40 0.11
N ARG A 107 -15.78 3.44 0.91
CA ARG A 107 -14.84 2.32 0.97
C ARG A 107 -13.99 2.33 2.24
N LEU A 108 -13.76 1.18 2.84
CA LEU A 108 -12.92 1.01 4.02
C LEU A 108 -11.53 0.59 3.56
N ILE A 109 -10.53 1.44 3.76
CA ILE A 109 -9.17 1.15 3.32
C ILE A 109 -8.36 0.66 4.51
N TRP A 110 -7.59 -0.40 4.34
CA TRP A 110 -6.61 -0.87 5.30
C TRP A 110 -5.21 -0.73 4.72
N VAL A 111 -4.41 0.14 5.34
CA VAL A 111 -2.98 0.28 5.04
C VAL A 111 -2.23 -0.51 6.10
N HIS A 112 -1.46 -1.50 5.71
CA HIS A 112 -0.64 -2.28 6.63
C HIS A 112 0.76 -2.51 6.07
N TYR A 113 1.61 -3.05 6.92
CA TYR A 113 3.04 -3.09 6.69
C TYR A 113 3.56 -4.51 6.83
N ALA A 114 4.71 -4.78 6.22
CA ALA A 114 5.42 -6.04 6.38
C ALA A 114 6.91 -5.83 6.05
N GLN A 115 7.73 -6.85 6.30
CA GLN A 115 9.02 -7.02 5.66
C GLN A 115 8.84 -7.20 4.15
N ALA A 116 9.82 -6.76 3.34
CA ALA A 116 9.80 -7.03 1.91
C ALA A 116 9.81 -8.56 1.64
N GLY A 117 9.10 -8.99 0.60
CA GLY A 117 8.95 -10.41 0.26
C GLY A 117 7.94 -11.19 1.14
N ASN A 118 7.36 -10.56 2.16
CA ASN A 118 6.42 -11.20 3.09
C ASN A 118 5.06 -10.48 3.11
N SER A 119 4.00 -11.26 3.38
CA SER A 119 2.61 -10.79 3.42
C SER A 119 2.09 -10.73 4.86
N GLY A 120 2.79 -10.02 5.75
CA GLY A 120 2.30 -9.75 7.11
C GLY A 120 3.28 -9.97 8.27
N GLU A 121 4.55 -10.28 8.00
CA GLU A 121 5.57 -10.39 9.05
C GLU A 121 6.25 -9.04 9.32
N CYS A 122 6.44 -8.68 10.59
CA CYS A 122 7.12 -7.46 11.02
C CYS A 122 8.54 -7.78 11.46
N VAL A 123 9.41 -8.05 10.48
CA VAL A 123 10.83 -8.26 10.75
C VAL A 123 11.56 -6.94 10.53
N HIS A 124 12.33 -6.52 11.53
CA HIS A 124 13.15 -5.29 11.47
C HIS A 124 14.52 -5.59 10.87
N ASP A 125 14.58 -5.97 9.59
CA ASP A 125 15.82 -6.32 8.87
C ASP A 125 16.36 -5.20 7.96
N GLY A 126 15.66 -4.07 7.89
CA GLY A 126 16.00 -2.93 7.02
C GLY A 126 15.13 -2.83 5.77
N THR A 127 14.32 -3.84 5.49
CA THR A 127 13.39 -3.87 4.37
C THR A 127 11.96 -3.54 4.80
N SER A 128 11.07 -3.29 3.84
CA SER A 128 9.64 -3.12 4.13
C SER A 128 8.74 -3.28 2.91
N ALA A 129 7.45 -3.41 3.20
CA ALA A 129 6.33 -3.30 2.29
C ALA A 129 5.25 -2.39 2.89
N ILE A 130 4.62 -1.57 2.05
CA ILE A 130 3.35 -0.90 2.33
C ILE A 130 2.29 -1.57 1.47
N ILE A 131 1.25 -2.10 2.12
CA ILE A 131 0.16 -2.82 1.50
C ILE A 131 -1.13 -2.03 1.74
N VAL A 132 -1.93 -1.86 0.70
CA VAL A 132 -3.18 -1.11 0.70
C VAL A 132 -4.28 -2.02 0.17
N ASN A 133 -5.26 -2.33 1.02
CA ASN A 133 -6.49 -3.02 0.64
C ASN A 133 -7.64 -2.03 0.71
N MET A 134 -8.44 -1.88 -0.35
CA MET A 134 -9.48 -0.86 -0.42
C MET A 134 -10.87 -1.48 -0.63
#